data_AF-A0AA36MKP3-F1
#
_entry.id   AF-A0AA36MKP3-F1
#
_cell.length_a   1.000
_cell.length_b   1.000
_cell.length_c   1.000
_cell.angle_alpha   90.00
_cell.angle_beta   90.00
_cell.angle_gamma   90.00
#
_symmetry.space_group_name_H-M   'P 1'
#
loop_
_entity.id
_entity.type
_entity.pdbx_description
1 polymer ?
#
loop_
_entity_poly.entity_id
_entity_poly.type
_entity_poly.pdbx_seq_one_letter_code
_entity_poly.pdbx_strand_id
1 'polypeptide(L)'
;EIDWTDGVYGVLPTAKPLEVLKAIDKMLVMGAAMDPEALKAGVLAHSKAIKSIDGKGVTTLADYTATNAAIGHMIASVPASKTMDVYNAFNKFSLGKDVGPYMMSKVSSEDAKAAYKAFLEFKDVVKASQR
;
A
#
# COMPACT_ATOMS: atom_id res chain seq x y z
N GLU A 1 1.46 -12.65 9.93
CA GLU A 1 2.78 -12.57 10.60
C GLU A 1 3.08 -11.18 11.11
N ILE A 2 2.90 -10.16 10.26
CA ILE A 2 2.99 -8.75 10.66
C ILE A 2 2.11 -8.50 11.90
N ASP A 3 2.71 -7.90 12.91
CA ASP A 3 1.98 -7.30 14.04
C ASP A 3 1.59 -5.87 13.63
N TRP A 4 0.30 -5.61 13.43
CA TRP A 4 -0.21 -4.29 13.04
C TRP A 4 -0.43 -3.37 14.24
N THR A 5 -0.24 -3.87 15.47
CA THR A 5 -0.36 -3.09 16.70
C THR A 5 0.97 -2.49 17.15
N ASP A 6 2.08 -2.84 16.47
CA ASP A 6 3.41 -2.29 16.75
C ASP A 6 3.45 -0.77 16.51
N GLY A 7 4.02 -0.03 17.46
CA GLY A 7 4.12 1.43 17.40
C GLY A 7 4.99 1.97 16.27
N VAL A 8 5.79 1.13 15.60
CA VAL A 8 6.67 1.55 14.50
C VAL A 8 5.92 2.27 13.36
N TYR A 9 4.66 1.90 13.09
CA TYR A 9 3.85 2.55 12.04
C TYR A 9 3.37 3.95 12.43
N GLY A 10 3.43 4.31 13.71
CA GLY A 10 3.13 5.65 14.21
C GLY A 10 4.33 6.59 14.22
N VAL A 11 5.52 6.12 13.80
CA VAL A 11 6.75 6.92 13.84
C VAL A 11 6.79 7.88 12.64
N LEU A 12 7.04 9.16 12.92
CA LEU A 12 7.16 10.18 11.88
C LEU A 12 8.40 9.96 11.00
N PRO A 13 8.36 10.32 9.70
CA PRO A 13 9.52 10.24 8.84
C PRO A 13 10.69 11.08 9.37
N THR A 14 11.91 10.55 9.30
CA THR A 14 13.15 11.30 9.58
C THR A 14 13.53 12.26 8.44
N ALA A 15 12.84 12.14 7.30
CA ALA A 15 13.00 13.02 6.15
C ALA A 15 12.53 14.46 6.46
N LYS A 16 13.11 15.44 5.75
CA LYS A 16 12.75 16.86 5.91
C LYS A 16 11.25 17.07 5.62
N PRO A 17 10.51 17.83 6.45
CA PRO A 17 9.06 18.02 6.29
C PRO A 17 8.63 18.49 4.90
N LEU A 18 9.40 19.39 4.25
CA LEU A 18 9.10 19.86 2.90
C LEU A 18 9.23 18.75 1.84
N GLU A 19 10.15 17.80 2.02
CA GLU A 19 10.28 16.67 1.10
C GLU A 19 9.15 15.65 1.32
N VAL A 20 8.73 15.45 2.57
CA VAL A 20 7.53 14.65 2.90
C VAL A 20 6.29 15.28 2.26
N LEU A 21 6.10 16.59 2.38
CA LEU A 21 4.98 17.31 1.77
C LEU A 21 4.93 17.12 0.25
N LYS A 22 6.08 17.18 -0.44
CA LYS A 22 6.17 16.92 -1.88
C LYS A 22 5.79 15.48 -2.25
N ALA A 23 6.08 14.50 -1.40
CA ALA A 23 5.65 13.11 -1.63
C ALA A 23 4.13 12.96 -1.41
N ILE A 24 3.59 13.61 -0.37
CA ILE A 24 2.14 13.66 -0.11
C ILE A 24 1.39 14.35 -1.26
N ASP A 25 1.95 15.43 -1.85
CA ASP A 25 1.40 16.08 -3.05
C ASP A 25 1.15 15.07 -4.19
N LYS A 26 2.10 14.15 -4.43
CA LYS A 26 1.91 13.10 -5.46
C LYS A 26 0.77 12.15 -5.12
N MET A 27 0.58 11.80 -3.84
CA MET A 27 -0.56 11.00 -3.41
C MET A 27 -1.88 11.74 -3.65
N LEU A 28 -1.95 13.03 -3.33
CA LEU A 28 -3.15 13.85 -3.54
C LEU A 28 -3.47 13.99 -5.03
N VAL A 29 -2.46 14.24 -5.87
CA VAL A 29 -2.60 14.34 -7.33
C VAL A 29 -3.01 13.01 -7.97
N MET A 30 -2.59 11.87 -7.41
CA MET A 30 -3.04 10.55 -7.82
C MET A 30 -4.50 10.32 -7.38
N GLY A 31 -4.80 10.53 -6.10
CA GLY A 31 -6.13 10.33 -5.53
C GLY A 31 -7.21 11.19 -6.19
N ALA A 32 -6.91 12.47 -6.49
CA ALA A 32 -7.83 13.35 -7.20
C ALA A 32 -8.12 12.92 -8.65
N ALA A 33 -7.29 12.05 -9.24
CA ALA A 33 -7.48 11.53 -10.59
C ALA A 33 -8.14 10.14 -10.61
N MET A 34 -8.24 9.45 -9.47
CA MET A 34 -8.86 8.13 -9.39
C MET A 34 -10.36 8.19 -9.68
N ASP A 35 -10.90 7.07 -10.17
CA ASP A 35 -12.35 6.88 -10.30
C ASP A 35 -13.02 6.99 -8.91
N PRO A 36 -13.97 7.92 -8.71
CA PRO A 36 -14.65 8.12 -7.43
C PRO A 36 -15.37 6.86 -6.91
N GLU A 37 -15.92 6.02 -7.78
CA GLU A 37 -16.59 4.79 -7.35
C GLU A 37 -15.56 3.73 -6.93
N ALA A 38 -14.39 3.68 -7.59
CA ALA A 38 -13.28 2.83 -7.15
C ALA A 38 -12.73 3.28 -5.77
N LEU A 39 -12.59 4.59 -5.56
CA LEU A 39 -12.22 5.16 -4.25
C LEU A 39 -13.23 4.79 -3.16
N LYS A 40 -14.52 4.96 -3.43
CA LYS A 40 -15.60 4.60 -2.50
C LYS A 40 -15.59 3.11 -2.17
N ALA A 41 -15.42 2.24 -3.16
CA ALA A 41 -15.30 0.80 -2.95
C ALA A 41 -14.08 0.46 -2.06
N GLY A 42 -12.94 1.10 -2.30
CA GLY A 42 -11.75 0.98 -1.46
C GLY A 42 -12.01 1.36 -0.01
N VAL A 43 -12.68 2.49 0.25
CA VAL A 43 -13.04 2.94 1.60
C VAL A 43 -13.97 1.94 2.30
N LEU A 44 -14.99 1.44 1.61
CA LEU A 44 -15.93 0.47 2.17
C LEU A 44 -15.25 -0.87 2.47
N ALA A 45 -14.32 -1.32 1.62
CA ALA A 45 -13.54 -2.53 1.86
C ALA A 45 -12.69 -2.42 3.14
N HIS A 46 -11.97 -1.30 3.33
CA HIS A 46 -11.20 -1.07 4.55
C HIS A 46 -12.11 -0.97 5.79
N SER A 47 -13.24 -0.26 5.69
CA SER A 47 -14.20 -0.16 6.80
C SER A 47 -14.72 -1.53 7.24
N LYS A 48 -14.94 -2.44 6.29
CA LYS A 48 -15.32 -3.82 6.59
C LYS A 48 -14.18 -4.61 7.20
N ALA A 49 -12.96 -4.52 6.63
CA ALA A 49 -11.79 -5.24 7.12
C ALA A 49 -11.44 -4.89 8.58
N ILE A 50 -11.60 -3.63 8.98
CA ILE A 50 -11.38 -3.18 10.36
C ILE A 50 -12.33 -3.87 11.34
N LYS A 51 -13.56 -4.21 10.93
CA LYS A 51 -14.54 -4.89 11.79
C LYS A 51 -14.22 -6.37 12.03
N SER A 52 -13.27 -6.93 11.28
CA SER A 52 -12.95 -8.35 11.31
C SER A 52 -11.51 -8.64 11.72
N ILE A 53 -10.84 -7.67 12.37
CA ILE A 53 -9.48 -7.82 12.85
C ILE A 53 -9.39 -8.76 14.06
N ASP A 54 -8.29 -9.50 14.12
CA ASP A 54 -7.89 -10.29 15.29
C ASP A 54 -7.10 -9.46 16.31
N GLY A 55 -6.57 -10.13 17.35
CA GLY A 55 -5.76 -9.49 18.40
C GLY A 55 -4.43 -8.89 17.95
N LYS A 56 -3.98 -9.15 16.72
CA LYS A 56 -2.79 -8.55 16.10
C LYS A 56 -3.13 -7.53 15.01
N GLY A 57 -4.41 -7.15 14.90
CA GLY A 57 -4.89 -6.24 13.87
C GLY A 57 -5.01 -6.87 12.47
N VAL A 58 -4.90 -8.20 12.35
CA VAL A 58 -5.00 -8.91 11.07
C VAL A 58 -6.46 -9.19 10.75
N THR A 59 -6.94 -8.72 9.60
CA THR A 59 -8.30 -9.00 9.10
C THR A 59 -8.45 -10.44 8.56
N THR A 60 -9.67 -10.87 8.27
CA THR A 60 -9.92 -12.18 7.65
C THR A 60 -9.34 -12.28 6.24
N LEU A 61 -9.03 -13.50 5.77
CA LEU A 61 -8.56 -13.71 4.39
C LEU A 61 -9.53 -13.14 3.34
N ALA A 62 -10.83 -13.31 3.54
CA ALA A 62 -11.84 -12.80 2.62
C ALA A 62 -11.81 -11.27 2.52
N ASP A 63 -11.67 -10.57 3.65
CA ASP A 63 -11.61 -9.12 3.66
C ASP A 63 -10.25 -8.57 3.18
N TYR A 64 -9.16 -9.30 3.44
CA TYR A 64 -7.84 -9.00 2.85
C TYR A 64 -7.87 -9.08 1.32
N THR A 65 -8.44 -10.15 0.77
CA THR A 65 -8.59 -10.33 -0.69
C THR A 65 -9.47 -9.22 -1.28
N ALA A 66 -10.60 -8.90 -0.66
CA ALA A 66 -11.49 -7.83 -1.11
C ALA A 66 -10.79 -6.45 -1.08
N THR A 67 -9.99 -6.20 -0.04
CA THR A 67 -9.23 -4.94 0.09
C THR A 67 -8.17 -4.81 -1.01
N ASN A 68 -7.39 -5.86 -1.27
CA ASN A 68 -6.39 -5.84 -2.34
C ASN A 68 -7.03 -5.68 -3.74
N ALA A 69 -8.16 -6.35 -4.00
CA ALA A 69 -8.89 -6.17 -5.25
C ALA A 69 -9.35 -4.72 -5.44
N ALA A 70 -9.92 -4.11 -4.39
CA ALA A 70 -10.36 -2.71 -4.43
C ALA A 70 -9.17 -1.74 -4.67
N ILE A 71 -8.03 -1.97 -4.01
CA ILE A 71 -6.80 -1.18 -4.25
C ILE A 71 -6.32 -1.35 -5.70
N GLY A 72 -6.35 -2.58 -6.24
CA GLY A 72 -6.03 -2.85 -7.64
C GLY A 72 -6.89 -2.03 -8.61
N HIS A 73 -8.20 -1.96 -8.37
CA HIS A 73 -9.11 -1.12 -9.15
C HIS A 73 -8.84 0.37 -9.00
N MET A 74 -8.52 0.86 -7.80
CA MET A 74 -8.10 2.25 -7.58
C MET A 74 -6.85 2.60 -8.41
N ILE A 75 -5.83 1.72 -8.40
CA ILE A 75 -4.59 1.93 -9.17
C ILE A 75 -4.85 1.86 -10.69
N ALA A 76 -5.67 0.91 -11.14
CA ALA A 76 -6.03 0.77 -12.55
C ALA A 76 -6.86 1.96 -13.08
N SER A 77 -7.50 2.73 -12.20
CA SER A 77 -8.32 3.87 -12.59
C SER A 77 -7.54 5.14 -13.00
N VAL A 78 -6.22 5.13 -12.85
CA VAL A 78 -5.35 6.26 -13.20
C VAL A 78 -4.19 5.85 -14.11
N PRO A 79 -3.62 6.78 -14.90
CA PRO A 79 -2.43 6.50 -15.69
C PRO A 79 -1.26 5.97 -14.84
N ALA A 80 -0.52 5.01 -15.40
CA ALA A 80 0.65 4.40 -14.75
C ALA A 80 1.65 5.43 -14.21
N SER A 81 1.81 6.55 -14.92
CA SER A 81 2.70 7.65 -14.54
C SER A 81 2.39 8.23 -13.17
N LYS A 82 1.10 8.38 -12.79
CA LYS A 82 0.72 8.89 -11.47
C LYS A 82 1.11 7.92 -10.34
N THR A 83 0.96 6.62 -10.58
CA THR A 83 1.41 5.58 -9.63
C THR A 83 2.94 5.63 -9.47
N MET A 84 3.66 5.78 -10.58
CA MET A 84 5.12 5.89 -10.57
C MET A 84 5.62 7.19 -9.94
N ASP A 85 4.91 8.31 -10.09
CA ASP A 85 5.26 9.57 -9.43
C ASP A 85 5.22 9.43 -7.91
N VAL A 86 4.21 8.75 -7.37
CA VAL A 86 4.12 8.42 -5.94
C VAL A 86 5.29 7.51 -5.53
N TYR A 87 5.48 6.38 -6.22
CA TYR A 87 6.56 5.45 -5.90
C TYR A 87 7.93 6.14 -5.91
N ASN A 88 8.23 6.93 -6.95
CA ASN A 88 9.49 7.62 -7.11
C ASN A 88 9.69 8.71 -6.04
N ALA A 89 8.63 9.37 -5.58
CA ALA A 89 8.72 10.35 -4.51
C ALA A 89 9.14 9.72 -3.19
N PHE A 90 8.56 8.57 -2.81
CA PHE A 90 8.93 7.86 -1.58
C PHE A 90 10.26 7.11 -1.70
N ASN A 91 10.61 6.60 -2.88
CA ASN A 91 11.90 5.92 -3.11
C ASN A 91 13.11 6.85 -2.83
N LYS A 92 12.96 8.17 -3.00
CA LYS A 92 14.00 9.16 -2.66
C LYS A 92 14.39 9.14 -1.18
N PHE A 93 13.49 8.72 -0.29
CA PHE A 93 13.79 8.57 1.14
C PHE A 93 14.69 7.36 1.43
N SER A 94 15.01 6.55 0.42
CA SER A 94 15.92 5.40 0.53
C SER A 94 15.54 4.39 1.62
N LEU A 95 14.22 4.26 1.89
CA LEU A 95 13.69 3.41 2.96
C LEU A 95 14.13 1.94 2.81
N GLY A 96 14.42 1.48 1.60
CA GLY A 96 14.81 0.09 1.33
C GLY A 96 16.11 -0.38 2.00
N LYS A 97 16.99 0.53 2.45
CA LYS A 97 18.26 0.14 3.09
C LYS A 97 18.11 -0.18 4.58
N ASP A 98 17.24 0.54 5.27
CA ASP A 98 17.06 0.41 6.71
C ASP A 98 15.70 -0.21 7.06
N VAL A 99 14.61 0.30 6.47
CA VAL A 99 13.24 -0.14 6.75
C VAL A 99 12.99 -1.52 6.16
N GLY A 100 13.46 -1.81 4.95
CA GLY A 100 13.26 -3.11 4.29
C GLY A 100 13.75 -4.30 5.13
N PRO A 101 15.05 -4.36 5.47
CA PRO A 101 15.60 -5.40 6.34
C PRO A 101 14.95 -5.43 7.72
N TYR A 102 14.67 -4.27 8.33
CA TYR A 102 13.99 -4.19 9.61
C TYR A 102 12.60 -4.84 9.56
N MET A 103 11.77 -4.50 8.58
CA MET A 103 10.43 -5.07 8.42
C MET A 103 10.49 -6.57 8.12
N MET A 104 11.44 -7.02 7.28
CA MET A 104 11.65 -8.44 7.02
C MET A 104 12.07 -9.22 8.28
N SER A 105 12.77 -8.60 9.23
CA SER A 105 13.18 -9.25 10.48
C SER A 105 12.00 -9.56 11.42
N LYS A 106 10.81 -8.98 11.16
CA LYS A 106 9.60 -9.15 11.98
C LYS A 106 8.68 -10.26 11.49
N VAL A 107 9.02 -10.91 10.37
CA VAL A 107 8.17 -11.90 9.68
C VAL A 107 9.03 -13.06 9.15
N SER A 108 8.39 -14.11 8.63
CA SER A 108 9.09 -15.15 7.89
C SER A 108 9.66 -14.56 6.60
N SER A 109 10.97 -14.74 6.39
CA SER A 109 11.63 -14.31 5.14
C SER A 109 11.09 -15.06 3.91
N GLU A 110 10.67 -16.30 4.09
CA GLU A 110 10.09 -17.13 3.04
C GLU A 110 8.72 -16.58 2.62
N ASP A 111 7.83 -16.37 3.57
CA ASP A 111 6.47 -15.85 3.33
C ASP A 111 6.53 -14.44 2.74
N ALA A 112 7.44 -13.58 3.22
CA ALA A 112 7.64 -12.25 2.67
C ALA A 112 8.05 -12.28 1.20
N LYS A 113 8.97 -13.19 0.82
CA LYS A 113 9.39 -13.36 -0.59
C LYS A 113 8.26 -13.92 -1.45
N ALA A 114 7.49 -14.87 -0.93
CA ALA A 114 6.33 -15.42 -1.61
C ALA A 114 5.25 -14.35 -1.85
N ALA A 115 4.94 -13.54 -0.83
CA ALA A 115 4.02 -12.43 -0.94
C ALA A 115 4.49 -11.38 -1.96
N TYR A 116 5.79 -11.05 -1.98
CA TYR A 116 6.33 -10.11 -2.98
C TYR A 116 6.26 -10.68 -4.40
N LYS A 117 6.53 -11.97 -4.59
CA LYS A 117 6.35 -12.62 -5.90
C LYS A 117 4.90 -12.56 -6.36
N ALA A 118 3.94 -12.87 -5.49
CA ALA A 118 2.51 -12.75 -5.80
C ALA A 118 2.11 -11.30 -6.11
N PHE A 119 2.68 -10.32 -5.42
CA PHE A 119 2.49 -8.91 -5.74
C PHE A 119 3.00 -8.57 -7.16
N LEU A 120 4.15 -9.09 -7.56
CA LEU A 120 4.68 -8.91 -8.92
C LEU A 120 3.77 -9.53 -9.99
N GLU A 121 3.08 -10.62 -9.70
CA GLU A 121 2.09 -11.21 -10.62
C GLU A 121 0.80 -10.37 -10.63
N PHE A 122 0.31 -9.96 -9.46
CA PHE A 122 -0.90 -9.15 -9.32
C PHE A 122 -0.78 -7.79 -10.04
N LYS A 123 0.35 -7.11 -9.90
CA LYS A 123 0.56 -5.79 -10.54
C LYS A 123 0.56 -5.87 -12.07
N ASP A 124 0.87 -7.02 -12.68
CA ASP A 124 0.76 -7.19 -14.13
C ASP A 124 -0.71 -7.21 -14.59
N VAL A 125 -1.60 -7.85 -13.81
CA VAL A 125 -3.05 -7.84 -14.07
C VAL A 125 -3.64 -6.43 -13.89
N VAL A 126 -3.22 -5.73 -12.83
CA VAL A 126 -3.63 -4.34 -12.60
C VAL A 126 -3.19 -3.45 -13.77
N LYS A 127 -1.93 -3.59 -14.21
CA LYS A 127 -1.41 -2.83 -15.35
C LYS A 127 -2.17 -3.12 -16.65
N ALA A 128 -2.52 -4.37 -16.91
CA ALA A 128 -3.30 -4.75 -18.09
C ALA A 128 -4.71 -4.13 -18.10
N SER A 129 -5.25 -3.83 -16.92
CA SER A 129 -6.57 -3.21 -16.74
C SER A 129 -6.52 -1.69 -16.60
N GLN A 130 -5.32 -1.09 -16.62
CA GLN A 130 -5.10 0.32 -16.32
C GLN A 130 -5.53 1.21 -17.49
N ARG A 131 -6.23 2.31 -17.17
CA ARG A 131 -6.70 3.31 -18.15
C ARG A 131 -5.72 4.47 -18.33
#